data_AF-D5MMA4-F1
#
_entry.id   AF-D5MMA4-F1
#
_cell.length_a   1.000
_cell.length_b   1.000
_cell.length_c   1.000
_cell.angle_alpha   90.00
_cell.angle_beta   90.00
_cell.angle_gamma   90.00
#
_symmetry.space_group_name_H-M   'P 1'
#
loop_
_entity.id
_entity.type
_entity.pdbx_description
1 polymer ?
#
loop_
_entity_poly.entity_id
_entity_poly.type
_entity_poly.pdbx_seq_one_letter_code
_entity_poly.pdbx_strand_id
1 'polypeptide(L)'
;MTGSPVISTHNVVRERMDTFIVVCDRDIKLLRHFFLSYELFFRSPGRIYLFISRKDKPLLDLVRKPKNLVVLYKDDVPDLGEDDFRNQMYLKMIADRYVETDWFWVPDADYLICSPIQASDFMRSKVHGPLWFYRNWDGGPPEQSWRQGSERFLRETIPFLFMDAAEYIMNKNILVNFRELHDLDDLLVPSLKTSEFIVYGAFAHRLYHDYYKWIDLDSDSQTSLAYKVNQRPPTYCELDEDVNLSSMGSAKYAVFWSHWDKSEQKMVEFLIDAQIREFGEVRVEPDTQPLYLALKTGSLSRDDFIAIGGAYSDGWVKTESAFHLTVPMPCELVLKLEVPLCLAHNTTRLSLQADDTVRNFTFTKRHHMLRIPLKSDIDNIVRLNFFGGIAEPNGGRRLYAQLTQMFVQPYGWNPLRRT
;
A
#
# COMPACT_ATOMS: atom_id res chain seq x y z
N MET A 1 58.77 -6.80 9.70
CA MET A 1 57.77 -7.89 9.69
C MET A 1 56.41 -7.25 9.79
N THR A 2 55.70 -7.17 8.67
CA THR A 2 54.38 -6.57 8.55
C THR A 2 53.33 -7.65 8.77
N GLY A 3 52.66 -7.61 9.93
CA GLY A 3 51.56 -8.51 10.24
C GLY A 3 50.36 -8.19 9.35
N SER A 4 49.98 -9.12 8.48
CA SER A 4 48.73 -9.04 7.73
C SER A 4 47.56 -9.36 8.67
N PRO A 5 46.44 -8.61 8.62
CA PRO A 5 45.27 -8.93 9.42
C PRO A 5 44.62 -10.19 8.87
N VAL A 6 44.47 -11.20 9.74
CA VAL A 6 43.65 -12.37 9.47
C VAL A 6 42.19 -11.92 9.49
N ILE A 7 41.61 -11.74 8.31
CA ILE A 7 40.16 -11.55 8.17
C ILE A 7 39.53 -12.92 8.47
N SER A 8 39.06 -13.09 9.70
CA SER A 8 38.23 -14.21 10.10
C SER A 8 36.90 -14.13 9.35
N THR A 9 36.75 -14.89 8.27
CA THR A 9 35.46 -15.14 7.63
C THR A 9 34.71 -16.17 8.47
N HIS A 10 34.16 -15.74 9.61
CA HIS A 10 33.09 -16.50 10.25
C HIS A 10 31.95 -16.60 9.23
N ASN A 11 31.70 -17.81 8.73
CA ASN A 11 30.48 -18.15 8.00
C ASN A 11 29.31 -17.95 8.97
N VAL A 12 28.80 -16.72 9.03
CA VAL A 12 27.54 -16.41 9.70
C VAL A 12 26.47 -17.11 8.87
N VAL A 13 25.98 -18.25 9.39
CA VAL A 13 24.79 -18.90 8.85
C VAL A 13 23.67 -17.88 8.93
N ARG A 14 23.27 -17.32 7.78
CA ARG A 14 22.19 -16.34 7.74
C ARG A 14 20.89 -17.05 7.97
N GLU A 15 20.20 -16.70 9.05
CA GLU A 15 18.86 -17.21 9.34
C GLU A 15 17.91 -16.84 8.20
N ARG A 16 17.21 -17.86 7.70
CA ARG A 16 16.26 -17.73 6.60
C ARG A 16 14.94 -17.17 7.15
N MET A 17 14.38 -16.18 6.47
CA MET A 17 13.13 -15.54 6.84
C MET A 17 12.35 -15.17 5.58
N ASP A 18 11.19 -15.78 5.39
CA ASP A 18 10.28 -15.41 4.32
C ASP A 18 9.58 -14.07 4.66
N THR A 19 9.15 -13.35 3.61
CA THR A 19 8.37 -12.11 3.72
C THR A 19 7.02 -12.34 3.04
N PHE A 20 5.92 -11.97 3.69
CA PHE A 20 4.57 -12.14 3.17
C PHE A 20 3.87 -10.77 3.05
N ILE A 21 3.55 -10.38 1.82
CA ILE A 21 3.01 -9.06 1.49
C ILE A 21 1.69 -9.25 0.76
N VAL A 22 0.67 -8.52 1.18
CA VAL A 22 -0.59 -8.43 0.45
C VAL A 22 -0.77 -6.97 0.02
N VAL A 23 -0.99 -6.77 -1.27
CA VAL A 23 -1.09 -5.45 -1.88
C VAL A 23 -2.51 -5.19 -2.31
N CYS A 24 -3.08 -4.05 -1.89
CA CYS A 24 -4.34 -3.57 -2.40
C CYS A 24 -4.12 -2.69 -3.64
N ASP A 25 -5.18 -2.47 -4.44
CA ASP A 25 -5.11 -1.88 -5.80
C ASP A 25 -4.11 -0.69 -5.92
N ARG A 26 -4.09 0.22 -4.92
CA ARG A 26 -3.28 1.45 -4.97
C ARG A 26 -1.86 1.31 -4.43
N ASP A 27 -1.55 0.23 -3.72
CA ASP A 27 -0.28 0.12 -3.00
C ASP A 27 0.87 -0.41 -3.87
N ILE A 28 0.59 -0.81 -5.12
CA ILE A 28 1.61 -1.30 -6.07
C ILE A 28 2.70 -0.25 -6.32
N LYS A 29 2.32 1.03 -6.30
CA LYS A 29 3.27 2.13 -6.40
C LYS A 29 4.24 2.17 -5.22
N LEU A 30 3.76 1.89 -4.00
CA LEU A 30 4.60 1.84 -2.80
C LEU A 30 5.47 0.57 -2.81
N LEU A 31 4.91 -0.55 -3.29
CA LEU A 31 5.59 -1.83 -3.41
C LEU A 31 6.90 -1.75 -4.21
N ARG A 32 6.99 -0.90 -5.24
CA ARG A 32 8.23 -0.74 -6.03
C ARG A 32 9.38 -0.20 -5.17
N HIS A 33 9.07 0.70 -4.25
CA HIS A 33 10.04 1.28 -3.32
C HIS A 33 10.37 0.31 -2.19
N PHE A 34 9.36 -0.44 -1.69
CA PHE A 34 9.61 -1.57 -0.79
C PHE A 34 10.59 -2.56 -1.41
N PHE A 35 10.35 -3.06 -2.64
CA PHE A 35 11.23 -4.01 -3.31
C PHE A 35 12.63 -3.48 -3.54
N LEU A 36 12.76 -2.23 -3.96
CA LEU A 36 14.07 -1.61 -4.13
C LEU A 36 14.82 -1.56 -2.79
N SER A 37 14.16 -1.12 -1.73
CA SER A 37 14.74 -1.09 -0.39
C SER A 37 15.10 -2.49 0.14
N TYR A 38 14.28 -3.51 -0.18
CA TYR A 38 14.53 -4.90 0.17
C TYR A 38 15.79 -5.43 -0.51
N GLU A 39 15.94 -5.24 -1.83
CA GLU A 39 17.16 -5.65 -2.54
C GLU A 39 18.41 -4.92 -2.01
N LEU A 40 18.26 -3.64 -1.66
CA LEU A 40 19.37 -2.81 -1.18
C LEU A 40 19.78 -3.13 0.26
N PHE A 41 18.85 -3.45 1.17
CA PHE A 41 19.11 -3.46 2.61
C PHE A 41 18.74 -4.76 3.34
N PHE A 42 17.85 -5.60 2.82
CA PHE A 42 17.51 -6.87 3.47
C PHE A 42 18.60 -7.92 3.20
N ARG A 43 19.07 -8.61 4.24
CA ARG A 43 20.23 -9.51 4.18
C ARG A 43 19.93 -10.97 4.44
N SER A 44 18.74 -11.28 4.93
CA SER A 44 18.34 -12.66 5.17
C SER A 44 17.88 -13.36 3.89
N PRO A 45 18.30 -14.62 3.67
CA PRO A 45 17.74 -15.44 2.61
C PRO A 45 16.27 -15.76 2.91
N GLY A 46 15.47 -16.00 1.88
CA GLY A 46 14.05 -16.26 2.03
C GLY A 46 13.33 -15.95 0.72
N ARG A 47 12.04 -16.26 0.66
CA ARG A 47 11.16 -15.86 -0.45
C ARG A 47 10.30 -14.68 -0.04
N ILE A 48 9.93 -13.87 -1.03
CA ILE A 48 8.90 -12.85 -0.86
C ILE A 48 7.64 -13.42 -1.49
N TYR A 49 6.60 -13.65 -0.71
CA TYR A 49 5.28 -14.04 -1.19
C TYR A 49 4.44 -12.78 -1.33
N LEU A 50 4.04 -12.45 -2.55
CA LEU A 50 3.21 -11.30 -2.86
C LEU A 50 1.82 -11.77 -3.31
N PHE A 51 0.79 -11.37 -2.58
CA PHE A 51 -0.60 -11.46 -3.02
C PHE A 51 -1.04 -10.18 -3.74
N ILE A 52 -1.55 -10.34 -4.96
CA ILE A 52 -2.03 -9.26 -5.82
C ILE A 52 -3.26 -9.73 -6.62
N SER A 53 -4.14 -8.81 -7.00
CA SER A 53 -5.24 -9.14 -7.92
C SER A 53 -4.69 -9.37 -9.34
N ARG A 54 -5.27 -10.32 -10.08
CA ARG A 54 -4.84 -10.62 -11.46
C ARG A 54 -4.99 -9.43 -12.40
N LYS A 55 -6.01 -8.58 -12.17
CA LYS A 55 -6.22 -7.30 -12.88
C LYS A 55 -5.03 -6.33 -12.75
N ASP A 56 -4.25 -6.42 -11.68
CA ASP A 56 -3.13 -5.52 -11.41
C ASP A 56 -1.77 -6.08 -11.83
N LYS A 57 -1.74 -7.32 -12.32
CA LYS A 57 -0.53 -7.94 -12.88
C LYS A 57 0.18 -7.05 -13.92
N PRO A 58 -0.52 -6.34 -14.84
CA PRO A 58 0.14 -5.44 -15.78
C PRO A 58 0.93 -4.32 -15.10
N LEU A 59 0.45 -3.79 -13.96
CA LEU A 59 1.17 -2.78 -13.17
C LEU A 59 2.41 -3.39 -12.53
N LEU A 60 2.29 -4.59 -11.97
CA LEU A 60 3.42 -5.32 -11.39
C LEU A 60 4.51 -5.66 -12.42
N ASP A 61 4.15 -5.88 -13.68
CA ASP A 61 5.11 -6.12 -14.76
C ASP A 61 5.98 -4.89 -15.09
N LEU A 62 5.53 -3.68 -14.73
CA LEU A 62 6.30 -2.44 -14.82
C LEU A 62 7.27 -2.26 -13.63
N VAL A 63 7.05 -2.98 -12.53
CA VAL A 63 7.86 -2.89 -11.33
C VAL A 63 9.06 -3.84 -11.41
N ARG A 64 10.23 -3.37 -11.00
CA ARG A 64 11.42 -4.22 -10.83
C ARG A 64 11.19 -5.22 -9.69
N LYS A 65 11.13 -6.50 -10.06
CA LYS A 65 10.83 -7.61 -9.13
C LYS A 65 12.12 -8.20 -8.52
N PRO A 66 12.19 -8.41 -7.19
CA PRO A 66 13.26 -9.17 -6.57
C PRO A 66 13.32 -10.60 -7.12
N LYS A 67 14.53 -11.16 -7.25
CA LYS A 67 14.73 -12.50 -7.83
C LYS A 67 14.05 -13.64 -7.06
N ASN A 68 13.82 -13.44 -5.77
CA ASN A 68 13.20 -14.39 -4.85
C ASN A 68 11.68 -14.15 -4.65
N LEU A 69 11.05 -13.36 -5.52
CA LEU A 69 9.62 -13.09 -5.49
C LEU A 69 8.80 -14.27 -6.01
N VAL A 70 7.78 -14.66 -5.24
CA VAL A 70 6.70 -15.57 -5.61
C VAL A 70 5.42 -14.77 -5.67
N VAL A 71 4.80 -14.70 -6.86
CA VAL A 71 3.54 -14.00 -7.07
C VAL A 71 2.39 -14.97 -6.91
N LEU A 72 1.45 -14.62 -6.03
CA LEU A 72 0.21 -15.33 -5.74
C LEU A 72 -0.97 -14.41 -6.10
N TYR A 73 -2.06 -15.00 -6.58
CA TYR A 73 -3.23 -14.22 -7.01
C TYR A 73 -4.35 -14.34 -6.00
N LYS A 74 -4.95 -13.20 -5.64
CA LYS A 74 -6.15 -13.15 -4.79
C LYS A 74 -7.30 -13.94 -5.42
N ASP A 75 -7.41 -13.85 -6.75
CA ASP A 75 -8.43 -14.53 -7.57
C ASP A 75 -8.40 -16.08 -7.45
N ASP A 76 -7.28 -16.66 -6.99
CA ASP A 76 -7.11 -18.10 -6.84
C ASP A 76 -7.50 -18.58 -5.42
N VAL A 77 -7.87 -17.67 -4.53
CA VAL A 77 -8.32 -17.97 -3.15
C VAL A 77 -9.85 -17.93 -3.12
N PRO A 78 -10.52 -19.04 -2.78
CA PRO A 78 -11.98 -19.04 -2.65
C PRO A 78 -12.40 -18.08 -1.52
N ASP A 79 -13.66 -17.67 -1.54
CA ASP A 79 -14.34 -16.92 -0.47
C ASP A 79 -13.95 -15.43 -0.33
N LEU A 80 -12.91 -14.95 -1.03
CA LEU A 80 -12.59 -13.52 -1.05
C LEU A 80 -13.74 -12.69 -1.67
N GLY A 81 -14.04 -11.56 -1.04
CA GLY A 81 -15.12 -10.66 -1.44
C GLY A 81 -14.65 -9.44 -2.24
N GLU A 82 -15.53 -8.47 -2.45
CA GLU A 82 -15.20 -7.19 -3.11
C GLU A 82 -14.39 -6.24 -2.21
N ASP A 83 -14.39 -6.47 -0.89
CA ASP A 83 -13.73 -5.62 0.09
C ASP A 83 -12.25 -5.99 0.25
N ASP A 84 -11.40 -5.27 -0.48
CA ASP A 84 -9.98 -5.59 -0.56
C ASP A 84 -9.24 -5.43 0.78
N PHE A 85 -9.70 -4.52 1.65
CA PHE A 85 -9.15 -4.35 2.98
C PHE A 85 -9.37 -5.60 3.84
N ARG A 86 -10.55 -6.22 3.72
CA ARG A 86 -10.86 -7.47 4.44
C ARG A 86 -10.15 -8.68 3.85
N ASN A 87 -10.07 -8.75 2.53
CA ASN A 87 -9.29 -9.76 1.84
C ASN A 87 -7.83 -9.73 2.31
N GLN A 88 -7.25 -8.54 2.49
CA GLN A 88 -5.89 -8.37 3.00
C GLN A 88 -5.69 -9.01 4.38
N MET A 89 -6.60 -8.73 5.31
CA MET A 89 -6.56 -9.30 6.67
C MET A 89 -6.67 -10.83 6.62
N TYR A 90 -7.65 -11.35 5.87
CA TYR A 90 -7.85 -12.80 5.72
C TYR A 90 -6.60 -13.48 5.15
N LEU A 91 -6.02 -12.93 4.08
CA LEU A 91 -4.84 -13.49 3.41
C LEU A 91 -3.62 -13.55 4.34
N LYS A 92 -3.42 -12.53 5.19
CA LYS A 92 -2.37 -12.55 6.22
C LYS A 92 -2.60 -13.64 7.27
N MET A 93 -3.86 -13.87 7.65
CA MET A 93 -4.24 -14.92 8.62
C MET A 93 -4.20 -16.34 8.05
N ILE A 94 -4.03 -16.51 6.74
CA ILE A 94 -3.78 -17.82 6.09
C ILE A 94 -2.37 -17.95 5.49
N ALA A 95 -1.46 -17.05 5.86
CA ALA A 95 -0.10 -17.01 5.29
C ALA A 95 0.69 -18.31 5.51
N ASP A 96 0.34 -19.09 6.54
CA ASP A 96 0.95 -20.40 6.85
C ASP A 96 0.88 -21.40 5.68
N ARG A 97 -0.12 -21.26 4.81
CA ARG A 97 -0.31 -22.13 3.64
C ARG A 97 0.72 -21.90 2.53
N TYR A 98 1.42 -20.77 2.56
CA TYR A 98 2.28 -20.32 1.46
C TYR A 98 3.76 -20.22 1.88
N VAL A 99 4.03 -19.75 3.10
CA VAL A 99 5.40 -19.56 3.58
C VAL A 99 6.10 -20.89 3.87
N GLU A 100 7.42 -20.92 3.67
CA GLU A 100 8.26 -22.09 3.93
C GLU A 100 8.92 -22.03 5.30
N THR A 101 9.21 -20.84 5.82
CA THR A 101 9.85 -20.66 7.14
C THR A 101 8.84 -20.66 8.28
N ASP A 102 9.27 -21.13 9.46
CA ASP A 102 8.45 -21.10 10.67
C ASP A 102 8.14 -19.68 11.12
N TRP A 103 9.12 -18.78 10.99
CA TRP A 103 8.99 -17.36 11.28
C TRP A 103 9.09 -16.56 9.99
N PHE A 104 8.18 -15.61 9.80
CA PHE A 104 8.13 -14.80 8.60
C PHE A 104 7.66 -13.37 8.92
N TRP A 105 8.11 -12.42 8.13
CA TRP A 105 7.76 -11.01 8.27
C TRP A 105 6.51 -10.70 7.47
N VAL A 106 5.59 -9.91 8.04
CA VAL A 106 4.35 -9.50 7.38
C VAL A 106 4.30 -7.97 7.24
N PRO A 107 5.10 -7.38 6.35
CA PRO A 107 5.03 -5.94 6.09
C PRO A 107 3.88 -5.60 5.14
N ASP A 108 3.41 -4.36 5.23
CA ASP A 108 2.58 -3.75 4.20
C ASP A 108 3.48 -3.11 3.11
N ALA A 109 2.87 -2.73 1.99
CA ALA A 109 3.60 -2.17 0.85
C ALA A 109 4.15 -0.76 1.11
N ASP A 110 3.67 -0.07 2.14
CA ASP A 110 4.11 1.25 2.61
C ASP A 110 5.23 1.17 3.65
N TYR A 111 5.94 0.04 3.71
CA TYR A 111 7.16 -0.13 4.51
C TYR A 111 8.38 0.21 3.65
N LEU A 112 9.40 0.82 4.23
CA LEU A 112 10.66 1.11 3.55
C LEU A 112 11.85 0.76 4.45
N ILE A 113 12.73 -0.12 3.97
CA ILE A 113 13.94 -0.47 4.70
C ILE A 113 15.00 0.60 4.45
N CYS A 114 15.49 1.23 5.51
CA CYS A 114 16.39 2.39 5.41
C CYS A 114 17.81 2.09 5.88
N SER A 115 18.08 0.91 6.44
CA SER A 115 19.41 0.44 6.82
C SER A 115 19.48 -1.09 6.80
N PRO A 116 20.69 -1.68 6.76
CA PRO A 116 20.84 -3.13 6.69
C PRO A 116 20.08 -3.87 7.80
N ILE A 117 19.21 -4.78 7.40
CA ILE A 117 18.40 -5.60 8.29
C ILE A 117 18.52 -7.09 7.94
N GLN A 118 18.52 -7.94 8.95
CA GLN A 118 18.56 -9.40 8.86
C GLN A 118 17.59 -10.02 9.88
N ALA A 119 17.27 -11.30 9.71
CA ALA A 119 16.35 -12.03 10.57
C ALA A 119 16.72 -11.92 12.07
N SER A 120 18.01 -11.96 12.40
CA SER A 120 18.48 -11.83 13.78
C SER A 120 18.28 -10.44 14.40
N ASP A 121 17.96 -9.41 13.61
CA ASP A 121 17.54 -8.12 14.17
C ASP A 121 16.16 -8.22 14.81
N PHE A 122 15.28 -9.04 14.23
CA PHE A 122 13.96 -9.35 14.79
C PHE A 122 14.06 -10.38 15.93
N MET A 123 14.99 -11.33 15.81
CA MET A 123 15.22 -12.41 16.79
C MET A 123 16.26 -12.00 17.83
N ARG A 124 15.84 -11.34 18.92
CA ARG A 124 16.80 -10.81 19.91
C ARG A 124 17.45 -11.84 20.82
N SER A 125 17.02 -13.11 20.83
CA SER A 125 17.72 -14.17 21.56
C SER A 125 17.47 -15.56 20.97
N LYS A 126 18.32 -16.54 21.32
CA LYS A 126 18.08 -17.95 20.99
C LYS A 126 16.98 -18.61 21.86
N VAL A 127 16.57 -17.95 22.96
CA VAL A 127 15.69 -18.51 23.99
C VAL A 127 14.26 -18.01 23.81
N HIS A 128 14.11 -16.73 23.52
CA HIS A 128 12.85 -16.06 23.18
C HIS A 128 12.87 -15.72 21.70
N GLY A 129 11.77 -16.01 21.00
CA GLY A 129 11.61 -15.71 19.57
C GLY A 129 11.56 -14.20 19.28
N PRO A 130 10.86 -13.78 18.21
CA PRO A 130 10.83 -12.37 17.83
C PRO A 130 10.15 -11.51 18.89
N LEU A 131 10.39 -10.21 18.80
CA LEU A 131 9.71 -9.23 19.63
C LEU A 131 8.25 -9.09 19.18
N TRP A 132 7.36 -8.91 20.15
CA TRP A 132 6.03 -8.38 19.88
C TRP A 132 5.74 -7.26 20.85
N PHE A 133 5.43 -6.07 20.32
CA PHE A 133 5.18 -4.89 21.13
C PHE A 133 3.68 -4.77 21.43
N TYR A 134 3.37 -4.39 22.65
CA TYR A 134 2.01 -4.15 23.08
C TYR A 134 1.96 -2.99 24.07
N ARG A 135 0.75 -2.51 24.34
CA ARG A 135 0.49 -1.50 25.38
C ARG A 135 -0.96 -1.53 25.83
N ASN A 136 -1.30 -0.75 26.85
CA ASN A 136 -2.70 -0.59 27.24
C ASN A 136 -3.52 0.15 26.15
N TRP A 137 -4.84 -0.03 26.16
CA TRP A 137 -5.76 0.59 25.19
C TRP A 137 -5.90 2.12 25.32
N ASP A 138 -5.03 2.75 26.09
CA ASP A 138 -5.14 4.13 26.58
C ASP A 138 -4.76 5.16 25.50
N GLY A 139 -4.31 4.69 24.32
CA GLY A 139 -3.75 5.48 23.21
C GLY A 139 -4.72 6.37 22.42
N GLY A 140 -5.99 6.47 22.82
CA GLY A 140 -7.00 7.27 22.11
C GLY A 140 -7.42 6.68 20.74
N PRO A 141 -8.33 7.36 20.00
CA PRO A 141 -8.68 6.98 18.63
C PRO A 141 -7.50 7.32 17.68
N PRO A 142 -7.21 6.48 16.66
CA PRO A 142 -8.16 5.58 15.99
C PRO A 142 -7.98 4.09 16.31
N GLU A 143 -6.91 3.70 17.00
CA GLU A 143 -6.57 2.30 17.30
C GLU A 143 -7.64 1.63 18.17
N GLN A 144 -8.29 2.38 19.07
CA GLN A 144 -9.43 1.91 19.87
C GLN A 144 -10.62 1.42 19.03
N SER A 145 -10.76 1.88 17.78
CA SER A 145 -11.88 1.48 16.92
C SER A 145 -11.83 0.01 16.48
N TRP A 146 -10.66 -0.62 16.57
CA TRP A 146 -10.44 -2.03 16.23
C TRP A 146 -10.79 -2.99 17.37
N ARG A 147 -10.89 -2.48 18.60
CA ARG A 147 -11.07 -3.32 19.79
C ARG A 147 -12.34 -4.15 19.74
N GLN A 148 -13.48 -3.50 19.54
CA GLN A 148 -14.79 -4.16 19.62
C GLN A 148 -14.97 -5.24 18.53
N GLY A 149 -14.51 -4.98 17.30
CA GLY A 149 -14.59 -5.98 16.23
C GLY A 149 -13.66 -7.16 16.49
N SER A 150 -12.45 -6.91 16.97
CA SER A 150 -11.46 -7.95 17.30
C SER A 150 -11.89 -8.80 18.50
N GLU A 151 -12.43 -8.19 19.56
CA GLU A 151 -12.99 -8.91 20.73
C GLU A 151 -14.20 -9.77 20.32
N ARG A 152 -15.06 -9.26 19.41
CA ARG A 152 -16.20 -10.01 18.90
C ARG A 152 -15.77 -11.19 18.03
N PHE A 153 -14.73 -11.04 17.23
CA PHE A 153 -14.14 -12.13 16.43
C PHE A 153 -13.56 -13.23 17.34
N LEU A 154 -12.71 -12.87 18.30
CA LEU A 154 -12.10 -13.85 19.21
C LEU A 154 -13.06 -14.37 20.30
N ARG A 155 -14.20 -13.71 20.49
CA ARG A 155 -15.20 -13.96 21.54
C ARG A 155 -14.60 -13.85 22.95
N GLU A 156 -13.64 -12.96 23.12
CA GLU A 156 -12.95 -12.71 24.39
C GLU A 156 -12.54 -11.25 24.54
N THR A 157 -12.27 -10.83 25.77
CA THR A 157 -11.72 -9.50 26.05
C THR A 157 -10.24 -9.48 25.69
N ILE A 158 -9.82 -8.47 24.93
CA ILE A 158 -8.43 -8.31 24.53
C ILE A 158 -7.79 -7.29 25.49
N PRO A 159 -6.81 -7.69 26.33
CA PRO A 159 -6.29 -6.83 27.38
C PRO A 159 -5.44 -5.66 26.85
N PHE A 160 -4.78 -5.84 25.70
CA PHE A 160 -3.77 -4.92 25.19
C PHE A 160 -3.97 -4.59 23.71
N LEU A 161 -3.40 -3.47 23.29
CA LEU A 161 -3.23 -3.10 21.89
C LEU A 161 -1.94 -3.73 21.37
N PHE A 162 -2.04 -4.58 20.35
CA PHE A 162 -0.93 -5.37 19.78
C PHE A 162 -0.39 -4.84 18.43
N MET A 163 -0.86 -3.67 17.99
CA MET A 163 -0.58 -3.09 16.65
C MET A 163 0.18 -1.75 16.74
N ASP A 164 0.62 -1.34 17.93
CA ASP A 164 1.21 -0.01 18.11
C ASP A 164 2.69 0.05 17.67
N ALA A 165 3.39 -1.06 17.46
CA ALA A 165 4.68 -1.05 16.77
C ALA A 165 4.62 -1.98 15.56
N ALA A 166 5.01 -1.45 14.41
CA ALA A 166 4.86 -2.09 13.10
C ALA A 166 5.92 -3.18 12.83
N GLU A 167 6.13 -4.08 13.79
CA GLU A 167 7.12 -5.16 13.74
C GLU A 167 6.44 -6.52 13.79
N TYR A 168 5.73 -6.85 12.72
CA TYR A 168 4.86 -8.04 12.68
C TYR A 168 5.59 -9.28 12.18
N ILE A 169 6.08 -10.09 13.12
CA ILE A 169 6.65 -11.40 12.85
C ILE A 169 5.66 -12.48 13.27
N MET A 170 5.15 -13.23 12.30
CA MET A 170 4.20 -14.31 12.54
C MET A 170 4.89 -15.67 12.55
N ASN A 171 4.28 -16.62 13.25
CA ASN A 171 4.71 -18.01 13.32
C ASN A 171 3.72 -18.90 12.58
N LYS A 172 4.24 -19.77 11.73
CA LYS A 172 3.48 -20.70 10.92
C LYS A 172 2.59 -21.63 11.76
N ASN A 173 3.12 -22.21 12.84
CA ASN A 173 2.37 -23.16 13.68
C ASN A 173 1.28 -22.47 14.49
N ILE A 174 1.52 -21.23 14.91
CA ILE A 174 0.51 -20.43 15.61
C ILE A 174 -0.65 -20.12 14.67
N LEU A 175 -0.38 -19.72 13.42
CA LEU A 175 -1.43 -19.52 12.41
C LEU A 175 -2.20 -20.81 12.10
N VAL A 176 -1.53 -21.95 11.96
CA VAL A 176 -2.22 -23.25 11.76
C VAL A 176 -3.24 -23.49 12.86
N ASN A 177 -2.85 -23.37 14.14
CA ASN A 177 -3.77 -23.56 15.25
C ASN A 177 -4.84 -22.47 15.32
N PHE A 178 -4.49 -21.21 15.00
CA PHE A 178 -5.46 -20.12 14.92
C PHE A 178 -6.61 -20.48 13.97
N ARG A 179 -6.29 -21.01 12.78
CA ARG A 179 -7.29 -21.43 11.78
C ARG A 179 -8.08 -22.66 12.17
N GLU A 180 -7.54 -23.52 13.03
CA GLU A 180 -8.26 -24.68 13.56
C GLU A 180 -9.28 -24.28 14.63
N LEU A 181 -9.03 -23.18 15.34
CA LEU A 181 -9.86 -22.70 16.45
C LEU A 181 -10.85 -21.60 16.07
N HIS A 182 -10.61 -20.89 14.97
CA HIS A 182 -11.41 -19.75 14.54
C HIS A 182 -11.91 -19.89 13.10
N ASP A 183 -13.17 -19.52 12.88
CA ASP A 183 -13.74 -19.37 11.55
C ASP A 183 -13.23 -18.06 10.94
N LEU A 184 -12.34 -18.18 9.95
CA LEU A 184 -11.74 -17.01 9.32
C LEU A 184 -12.69 -16.23 8.42
N ASP A 185 -13.82 -16.83 8.02
CA ASP A 185 -14.80 -16.14 7.17
C ASP A 185 -15.44 -14.96 7.93
N ASP A 186 -15.43 -14.99 9.26
CA ASP A 186 -15.84 -13.85 10.10
C ASP A 186 -14.96 -12.60 9.87
N LEU A 187 -13.70 -12.75 9.41
CA LEU A 187 -12.85 -11.60 9.04
C LEU A 187 -13.34 -10.87 7.78
N LEU A 188 -14.10 -11.58 6.93
CA LEU A 188 -14.62 -11.05 5.68
C LEU A 188 -15.93 -10.26 5.87
N VAL A 189 -16.49 -10.23 7.09
CA VAL A 189 -17.78 -9.59 7.38
C VAL A 189 -17.66 -8.05 7.47
N PRO A 190 -18.38 -7.27 6.65
CA PRO A 190 -18.32 -5.80 6.61
C PRO A 190 -18.65 -5.08 7.93
N SER A 191 -19.47 -5.70 8.79
CA SER A 191 -19.89 -5.10 10.06
C SER A 191 -18.85 -5.21 11.17
N LEU A 192 -17.80 -6.02 11.00
CA LEU A 192 -16.75 -6.20 11.99
C LEU A 192 -15.53 -5.34 11.60
N LYS A 193 -15.16 -4.41 12.48
CA LYS A 193 -13.89 -3.67 12.39
C LYS A 193 -12.83 -4.42 13.18
N THR A 194 -12.23 -5.40 12.52
CA THR A 194 -11.18 -6.27 13.09
C THR A 194 -9.82 -5.82 12.57
N SER A 195 -8.75 -6.17 13.29
CA SER A 195 -7.38 -6.11 12.80
C SER A 195 -6.72 -7.48 12.97
N GLU A 196 -6.11 -7.96 11.90
CA GLU A 196 -5.33 -9.20 11.87
C GLU A 196 -4.19 -9.22 12.89
N PHE A 197 -3.51 -8.09 13.07
CA PHE A 197 -2.40 -7.98 14.02
C PHE A 197 -2.89 -7.97 15.48
N ILE A 198 -4.05 -7.35 15.75
CA ILE A 198 -4.67 -7.39 17.07
C ILE A 198 -5.12 -8.80 17.41
N VAL A 199 -5.85 -9.48 16.52
CA VAL A 199 -6.37 -10.82 16.81
C VAL A 199 -5.25 -11.86 16.90
N TYR A 200 -4.26 -11.79 16.01
CA TYR A 200 -3.09 -12.66 16.08
C TYR A 200 -2.29 -12.42 17.36
N GLY A 201 -1.98 -11.15 17.67
CA GLY A 201 -1.21 -10.78 18.85
C GLY A 201 -1.90 -11.23 20.15
N ALA A 202 -3.20 -11.02 20.27
CA ALA A 202 -3.98 -11.46 21.43
C ALA A 202 -3.99 -12.98 21.59
N PHE A 203 -4.21 -13.71 20.49
CA PHE A 203 -4.20 -15.17 20.49
C PHE A 203 -2.81 -15.74 20.86
N ALA A 204 -1.75 -15.20 20.25
CA ALA A 204 -0.38 -15.60 20.53
C ALA A 204 0.01 -15.26 21.98
N HIS A 205 -0.37 -14.09 22.50
CA HIS A 205 -0.09 -13.68 23.87
C HIS A 205 -0.75 -14.63 24.89
N ARG A 206 -1.97 -15.09 24.60
CA ARG A 206 -2.73 -15.96 25.50
C ARG A 206 -2.26 -17.41 25.49
N LEU A 207 -1.98 -17.97 24.31
CA LEU A 207 -1.73 -19.42 24.15
C LEU A 207 -0.27 -19.78 23.86
N TYR A 208 0.49 -18.82 23.34
CA TYR A 208 1.87 -18.99 22.88
C TYR A 208 2.79 -17.95 23.48
N HIS A 209 2.54 -17.56 24.73
CA HIS A 209 3.24 -16.48 25.41
C HIS A 209 4.77 -16.64 25.29
N ASP A 210 5.29 -17.86 25.49
CA ASP A 210 6.73 -18.14 25.50
C ASP A 210 7.39 -18.15 24.11
N TYR A 211 6.60 -18.11 23.02
CA TYR A 211 7.14 -18.07 21.67
C TYR A 211 7.70 -16.68 21.31
N TYR A 212 7.23 -15.64 21.99
CA TYR A 212 7.58 -14.25 21.73
C TYR A 212 8.28 -13.64 22.94
N LYS A 213 9.07 -12.60 22.69
CA LYS A 213 9.43 -11.65 23.73
C LYS A 213 8.44 -10.49 23.67
N TRP A 214 7.50 -10.47 24.62
CA TRP A 214 6.49 -9.41 24.73
C TRP A 214 7.11 -8.15 25.36
N ILE A 215 6.99 -7.02 24.65
CA ILE A 215 7.54 -5.73 25.08
C ILE A 215 6.38 -4.77 25.33
N ASP A 216 6.21 -4.36 26.58
CA ASP A 216 5.27 -3.31 26.96
C ASP A 216 5.86 -1.93 26.64
N LEU A 217 5.28 -1.23 25.68
CA LEU A 217 5.75 0.09 25.24
C LEU A 217 5.59 1.17 26.32
N ASP A 218 4.73 0.96 27.32
CA ASP A 218 4.52 1.93 28.39
C ASP A 218 5.56 1.80 29.51
N SER A 219 6.25 0.65 29.61
CA SER A 219 7.19 0.36 30.71
C SER A 219 8.60 -0.05 30.27
N ASP A 220 8.79 -0.51 29.03
CA ASP A 220 10.09 -0.92 28.48
C ASP A 220 10.68 0.16 27.56
N SER A 221 11.97 0.47 27.72
CA SER A 221 12.71 1.40 26.85
C SER A 221 13.16 0.77 25.53
N GLN A 222 12.87 -0.51 25.30
CA GLN A 222 13.30 -1.24 24.14
C GLN A 222 12.70 -0.65 22.85
N THR A 223 13.59 -0.22 21.95
CA THR A 223 13.20 0.41 20.68
C THR A 223 12.80 -0.63 19.63
N SER A 224 11.70 -0.34 18.92
CA SER A 224 11.29 -1.07 17.72
C SER A 224 12.25 -0.81 16.56
N LEU A 225 12.35 -1.77 15.64
CA LEU A 225 13.04 -1.59 14.37
C LEU A 225 12.25 -0.68 13.41
N ALA A 226 10.96 -0.47 13.68
CA ALA A 226 10.07 0.39 12.91
C ALA A 226 10.06 1.83 13.42
N TYR A 227 10.06 2.79 12.51
CA TYR A 227 9.71 4.18 12.77
C TYR A 227 8.42 4.54 12.02
N LYS A 228 7.42 5.05 12.75
CA LYS A 228 6.16 5.50 12.14
C LYS A 228 6.33 6.93 11.61
N VAL A 229 6.24 7.08 10.30
CA VAL A 229 6.26 8.39 9.66
C VAL A 229 4.83 8.92 9.59
N ASN A 230 4.62 10.17 10.01
CA ASN A 230 3.43 10.97 9.70
C ASN A 230 2.07 10.54 10.31
N GLN A 231 2.06 9.98 11.52
CA GLN A 231 0.82 9.96 12.30
C GLN A 231 0.61 11.33 12.98
N ARG A 232 -0.15 12.24 12.35
CA ARG A 232 -0.71 13.42 13.03
C ARG A 232 -2.19 13.16 13.35
N PRO A 233 -2.55 12.82 14.60
CA PRO A 233 -3.96 12.85 15.02
C PRO A 233 -4.55 14.24 14.75
N PRO A 234 -5.82 14.35 14.31
CA PRO A 234 -6.83 13.28 14.22
C PRO A 234 -6.92 12.59 12.85
N THR A 235 -6.06 12.89 11.87
CA THR A 235 -6.19 12.36 10.50
C THR A 235 -4.94 11.66 10.00
N TYR A 236 -5.09 10.39 9.59
CA TYR A 236 -4.07 9.63 8.82
C TYR A 236 -3.72 10.23 7.45
N CYS A 237 -4.20 11.43 7.11
CA CYS A 237 -4.11 12.01 5.78
C CYS A 237 -3.07 13.15 5.67
N GLU A 238 -2.55 13.63 6.80
CA GLU A 238 -1.63 14.78 6.81
C GLU A 238 -0.19 14.32 7.03
N LEU A 239 0.66 14.70 6.09
CA LEU A 239 2.08 14.44 6.11
C LEU A 239 2.81 15.56 6.85
N ASP A 240 3.71 15.20 7.76
CA ASP A 240 4.65 16.12 8.37
C ASP A 240 5.85 16.28 7.43
N GLU A 241 5.95 17.43 6.76
CA GLU A 241 7.02 17.68 5.78
C GLU A 241 8.40 17.76 6.45
N ASP A 242 8.45 18.08 7.74
CA ASP A 242 9.69 18.24 8.51
C ASP A 242 10.31 16.89 8.91
N VAL A 243 9.52 15.81 8.90
CA VAL A 243 10.01 14.46 9.18
C VAL A 243 10.85 13.95 8.01
N ASN A 244 12.08 13.57 8.33
CA ASN A 244 13.08 13.08 7.37
C ASN A 244 13.81 11.85 7.92
N LEU A 245 14.76 11.29 7.16
CA LEU A 245 15.46 10.07 7.55
C LEU A 245 16.16 10.17 8.92
N SER A 246 16.69 11.35 9.28
CA SER A 246 17.38 11.53 10.56
C SER A 246 16.45 11.40 11.77
N SER A 247 15.14 11.63 11.58
CA SER A 247 14.12 11.47 12.62
C SER A 247 13.95 10.00 13.07
N MET A 248 14.36 9.03 12.24
CA MET A 248 14.24 7.60 12.57
C MET A 248 15.12 7.14 13.74
N GLY A 249 16.15 7.92 14.10
CA GLY A 249 17.12 7.53 15.12
C GLY A 249 17.76 6.18 14.82
N SER A 250 17.49 5.18 15.68
CA SER A 250 18.05 3.81 15.56
C SER A 250 17.17 2.82 14.80
N ALA A 251 15.96 3.23 14.37
CA ALA A 251 15.09 2.36 13.60
C ALA A 251 15.72 1.97 12.26
N LYS A 252 15.39 0.77 11.78
CA LYS A 252 15.94 0.20 10.54
C LYS A 252 15.03 0.34 9.35
N TYR A 253 13.72 0.45 9.58
CA TYR A 253 12.73 0.69 8.54
C TYR A 253 11.68 1.68 8.99
N ALA A 254 11.06 2.34 8.03
CA ALA A 254 10.02 3.32 8.20
C ALA A 254 8.69 2.77 7.67
N VAL A 255 7.57 3.15 8.30
CA VAL A 255 6.22 2.86 7.82
C VAL A 255 5.49 4.17 7.53
N PHE A 256 4.87 4.27 6.35
CA PHE A 256 4.31 5.51 5.82
C PHE A 256 2.78 5.46 5.82
N TRP A 257 2.19 5.52 7.02
CA TRP A 257 0.74 5.50 7.23
C TRP A 257 0.10 6.86 6.94
N SER A 258 0.15 7.27 5.66
CA SER A 258 -0.42 8.51 5.13
C SER A 258 -1.23 8.27 3.84
N HIS A 259 -1.76 9.32 3.20
CA HIS A 259 -2.35 9.17 1.86
C HIS A 259 -1.29 8.67 0.85
N TRP A 260 -1.65 7.69 0.00
CA TRP A 260 -0.74 6.96 -0.90
C TRP A 260 0.27 7.83 -1.65
N ASP A 261 -0.18 8.90 -2.31
CA ASP A 261 0.71 9.77 -3.10
C ASP A 261 1.75 10.51 -2.23
N LYS A 262 1.36 10.87 -0.99
CA LYS A 262 2.26 11.49 -0.03
C LYS A 262 3.24 10.48 0.57
N SER A 263 2.75 9.26 0.86
CA SER A 263 3.60 8.15 1.29
C SER A 263 4.66 7.82 0.23
N GLU A 264 4.29 7.78 -1.05
CA GLU A 264 5.21 7.54 -2.16
C GLU A 264 6.33 8.59 -2.22
N GLN A 265 5.96 9.88 -2.18
CA GLN A 265 6.94 10.98 -2.20
C GLN A 265 7.95 10.88 -1.05
N LYS A 266 7.48 10.61 0.18
CA LYS A 266 8.37 10.46 1.32
C LYS A 266 9.17 9.15 1.30
N MET A 267 8.63 8.07 0.75
CA MET A 267 9.39 6.83 0.54
C MET A 267 10.57 7.08 -0.42
N VAL A 268 10.35 7.84 -1.51
CA VAL A 268 11.43 8.21 -2.44
C VAL A 268 12.49 9.05 -1.75
N GLU A 269 12.09 10.09 -1.00
CA GLU A 269 13.01 10.93 -0.21
C GLU A 269 13.86 10.09 0.75
N PHE A 270 13.21 9.29 1.60
CA PHE A 270 13.89 8.44 2.58
C PHE A 270 14.81 7.42 1.92
N LEU A 271 14.42 6.87 0.76
CA LEU A 271 15.22 5.86 0.06
C LEU A 271 16.49 6.45 -0.55
N ILE A 272 16.42 7.67 -1.10
CA ILE A 272 17.60 8.40 -1.58
C ILE A 272 18.56 8.66 -0.41
N ASP A 273 18.05 9.23 0.67
CA ASP A 273 18.86 9.56 1.85
C ASP A 273 19.45 8.29 2.49
N ALA A 274 18.70 7.19 2.54
CA ALA A 274 19.15 5.92 3.09
C ALA A 274 20.30 5.32 2.28
N GLN A 275 20.22 5.43 0.94
CA GLN A 275 21.30 5.01 0.06
C GLN A 275 22.56 5.86 0.25
N ILE A 276 22.43 7.19 0.29
CA ILE A 276 23.55 8.09 0.52
C ILE A 276 24.20 7.79 1.89
N ARG A 277 23.39 7.59 2.93
CA ARG A 277 23.87 7.29 4.28
C ARG A 277 24.64 5.96 4.35
N GLU A 278 24.14 4.91 3.71
CA GLU A 278 24.75 3.58 3.78
C GLU A 278 25.90 3.38 2.80
N PHE A 279 25.78 3.93 1.58
CA PHE A 279 26.68 3.64 0.47
C PHE A 279 27.55 4.81 0.06
N GLY A 280 27.30 6.02 0.58
CA GLY A 280 27.97 7.26 0.16
C GLY A 280 27.46 7.83 -1.16
N GLU A 281 26.54 7.16 -1.85
CA GLU A 281 25.99 7.53 -3.15
C GLU A 281 24.60 6.90 -3.36
N VAL A 282 23.86 7.39 -4.35
CA VAL A 282 22.64 6.74 -4.83
C VAL A 282 23.04 5.61 -5.79
N ARG A 283 22.90 4.36 -5.36
CA ARG A 283 23.27 3.19 -6.17
C ARG A 283 22.23 2.84 -7.22
N VAL A 284 20.96 3.05 -6.89
CA VAL A 284 19.83 2.81 -7.78
C VAL A 284 18.83 3.95 -7.55
N GLU A 285 18.59 4.71 -8.61
CA GLU A 285 17.58 5.76 -8.61
C GLU A 285 16.19 5.16 -8.38
N PRO A 286 15.41 5.64 -7.40
CA PRO A 286 14.02 5.24 -7.25
C PRO A 286 13.22 5.61 -8.50
N ASP A 287 12.49 4.63 -9.04
CA ASP A 287 11.59 4.90 -10.15
C ASP A 287 10.44 5.79 -9.67
N THR A 288 10.34 6.98 -10.24
CA THR A 288 9.26 7.96 -9.98
C THR A 288 8.27 8.05 -11.13
N GLN A 289 8.44 7.26 -12.19
CA GLN A 289 7.52 7.28 -13.31
C GLN A 289 6.12 6.86 -12.84
N PRO A 290 5.05 7.51 -13.27
CA PRO A 290 3.71 7.06 -12.92
C PRO A 290 3.50 5.62 -13.41
N LEU A 291 2.91 4.76 -12.57
CA LEU A 291 2.44 3.46 -13.00
C LEU A 291 1.09 3.64 -13.70
N TYR A 292 1.01 3.24 -14.96
CA TYR A 292 -0.18 3.38 -15.78
C TYR A 292 -0.87 2.03 -15.95
N LEU A 293 -2.17 1.97 -15.67
CA LEU A 293 -2.94 0.77 -15.97
C LEU A 293 -3.18 0.71 -17.48
N ALA A 294 -2.78 -0.40 -18.10
CA ALA A 294 -2.97 -0.63 -19.53
C ALA A 294 -4.36 -1.20 -19.79
N LEU A 295 -5.22 -0.40 -20.43
CA LEU A 295 -6.57 -0.82 -20.83
C LEU A 295 -6.57 -1.22 -22.31
N LYS A 296 -7.14 -2.40 -22.60
CA LYS A 296 -7.36 -2.91 -23.97
C LYS A 296 -8.86 -3.05 -24.21
N THR A 297 -9.56 -2.05 -24.75
CA THR A 297 -11.01 -2.22 -24.99
C THR A 297 -11.55 -1.51 -26.23
N GLY A 298 -12.67 -2.06 -26.73
CA GLY A 298 -13.62 -1.38 -27.63
C GLY A 298 -14.78 -0.70 -26.88
N SER A 299 -14.83 -0.80 -25.55
CA SER A 299 -15.80 -0.12 -24.68
C SER A 299 -15.19 0.11 -23.30
N LEU A 300 -15.09 1.37 -22.87
CA LEU A 300 -14.72 1.76 -21.52
C LEU A 300 -15.98 2.16 -20.75
N SER A 301 -15.98 1.97 -19.43
CA SER A 301 -17.05 2.33 -18.51
C SER A 301 -16.56 3.30 -17.42
N ARG A 302 -17.51 3.78 -16.60
CA ARG A 302 -17.19 4.58 -15.39
C ARG A 302 -16.39 3.75 -14.39
N ASP A 303 -16.72 2.47 -14.23
CA ASP A 303 -16.07 1.61 -13.23
C ASP A 303 -14.62 1.32 -13.62
N ASP A 304 -14.33 1.25 -14.92
CA ASP A 304 -12.94 1.18 -15.42
C ASP A 304 -12.15 2.43 -15.03
N PHE A 305 -12.77 3.62 -15.05
CA PHE A 305 -12.10 4.86 -14.62
C PHE A 305 -11.81 4.90 -13.12
N ILE A 306 -12.73 4.35 -12.32
CA ILE A 306 -12.54 4.20 -10.87
C ILE A 306 -11.42 3.19 -10.60
N ALA A 307 -11.42 2.07 -11.32
CA ALA A 307 -10.42 1.00 -11.21
C ALA A 307 -9.01 1.49 -11.56
N ILE A 308 -8.86 2.33 -12.59
CA ILE A 308 -7.56 2.96 -12.91
C ILE A 308 -7.22 4.15 -12.01
N GLY A 309 -8.02 4.39 -10.97
CA GLY A 309 -7.74 5.38 -9.94
C GLY A 309 -8.00 6.82 -10.36
N GLY A 310 -8.76 7.07 -11.42
CA GLY A 310 -9.07 8.44 -11.86
C GLY A 310 -10.18 9.13 -11.06
N ALA A 311 -11.02 8.34 -10.38
CA ALA A 311 -12.04 8.81 -9.46
C ALA A 311 -12.10 7.98 -8.17
N TYR A 312 -12.68 8.55 -7.12
CA TYR A 312 -13.13 7.82 -5.94
C TYR A 312 -14.36 6.96 -6.28
N SER A 313 -14.70 6.00 -5.42
CA SER A 313 -15.84 5.07 -5.63
C SER A 313 -17.18 5.79 -5.77
N ASP A 314 -17.34 6.95 -5.15
CA ASP A 314 -18.51 7.83 -5.29
C ASP A 314 -18.49 8.72 -6.54
N GLY A 315 -17.47 8.57 -7.41
CA GLY A 315 -17.35 9.24 -8.70
C GLY A 315 -16.61 10.58 -8.67
N TRP A 316 -16.20 11.11 -7.52
CA TRP A 316 -15.41 12.33 -7.48
C TRP A 316 -14.04 12.13 -8.13
N VAL A 317 -13.65 13.01 -9.05
CA VAL A 317 -12.33 12.93 -9.68
C VAL A 317 -11.22 13.27 -8.69
N LYS A 318 -10.09 12.59 -8.80
CA LYS A 318 -8.91 12.91 -8.01
C LYS A 318 -8.17 14.13 -8.57
N THR A 319 -7.29 14.71 -7.75
CA THR A 319 -6.39 15.79 -8.15
C THR A 319 -5.56 15.41 -9.37
N GLU A 320 -5.04 14.18 -9.40
CA GLU A 320 -4.26 13.65 -10.50
C GLU A 320 -4.76 12.24 -10.87
N SER A 321 -4.81 11.98 -12.17
CA SER A 321 -5.13 10.67 -12.74
C SER A 321 -4.26 10.43 -13.98
N ALA A 322 -3.68 9.24 -14.09
CA ALA A 322 -2.79 8.89 -15.19
C ALA A 322 -3.00 7.41 -15.60
N PHE A 323 -3.25 7.14 -16.88
CA PHE A 323 -3.46 5.77 -17.39
C PHE A 323 -3.01 5.61 -18.86
N HIS A 324 -2.82 4.35 -19.28
CA HIS A 324 -2.49 3.99 -20.66
C HIS A 324 -3.69 3.32 -21.32
N LEU A 325 -3.95 3.68 -22.56
CA LEU A 325 -5.04 3.12 -23.32
C LEU A 325 -4.57 2.71 -24.71
N THR A 326 -4.67 1.41 -25.01
CA THR A 326 -4.42 0.88 -26.35
C THR A 326 -5.78 0.62 -27.00
N VAL A 327 -6.02 1.26 -28.14
CA VAL A 327 -7.28 1.10 -28.90
C VAL A 327 -7.01 0.46 -30.25
N PRO A 328 -7.87 -0.45 -30.73
CA PRO A 328 -7.66 -1.16 -32.00
C PRO A 328 -7.92 -0.27 -33.22
N MET A 329 -8.45 0.93 -33.02
CA MET A 329 -8.71 1.89 -34.09
C MET A 329 -8.70 3.33 -33.54
N PRO A 330 -8.49 4.35 -34.38
CA PRO A 330 -8.50 5.73 -33.93
C PRO A 330 -9.89 6.10 -33.40
N CYS A 331 -9.95 6.61 -32.17
CA CYS A 331 -11.20 6.95 -31.49
C CYS A 331 -11.00 8.14 -30.53
N GLU A 332 -12.08 8.56 -29.88
CA GLU A 332 -12.05 9.56 -28.82
C GLU A 332 -12.43 8.92 -27.49
N LEU A 333 -11.63 9.14 -26.45
CA LEU A 333 -12.07 8.95 -25.08
C LEU A 333 -12.94 10.13 -24.66
N VAL A 334 -14.17 9.85 -24.25
CA VAL A 334 -15.14 10.83 -23.78
C VAL A 334 -15.28 10.73 -22.27
N LEU A 335 -15.00 11.84 -21.58
CA LEU A 335 -15.24 11.99 -20.15
C LEU A 335 -16.37 13.01 -19.93
N LYS A 336 -17.46 12.58 -19.30
CA LYS A 336 -18.54 13.47 -18.87
C LYS A 336 -18.38 13.82 -17.39
N LEU A 337 -18.08 15.07 -17.14
CA LEU A 337 -17.83 15.60 -15.80
C LEU A 337 -18.97 16.50 -15.36
N GLU A 338 -19.44 16.33 -14.13
CA GLU A 338 -20.38 17.22 -13.47
C GLU A 338 -19.64 18.05 -12.41
N VAL A 339 -19.79 19.38 -12.43
CA VAL A 339 -19.34 20.27 -11.36
C VAL A 339 -20.55 20.66 -10.53
N PRO A 340 -20.69 20.14 -9.29
CA PRO A 340 -21.83 20.46 -8.44
C PRO A 340 -21.97 21.96 -8.19
N LEU A 341 -23.21 22.42 -7.98
CA LEU A 341 -23.53 23.83 -7.78
C LEU A 341 -22.71 24.51 -6.68
N CYS A 342 -22.49 23.81 -5.58
CA CYS A 342 -21.68 24.31 -4.48
C CYS A 342 -20.24 24.65 -4.90
N LEU A 343 -19.75 24.05 -5.98
CA LEU A 343 -18.43 24.32 -6.56
C LEU A 343 -18.45 25.35 -7.70
N ALA A 344 -19.62 25.71 -8.24
CA ALA A 344 -19.72 26.52 -9.47
C ALA A 344 -19.19 27.96 -9.32
N HIS A 345 -19.11 28.47 -8.08
CA HIS A 345 -18.50 29.77 -7.77
C HIS A 345 -16.98 29.71 -7.65
N ASN A 346 -16.40 28.51 -7.61
CA ASN A 346 -14.95 28.29 -7.57
C ASN A 346 -14.43 27.90 -8.95
N THR A 347 -13.21 28.37 -9.27
CA THR A 347 -12.59 28.03 -10.55
C THR A 347 -11.91 26.67 -10.44
N THR A 348 -12.58 25.62 -10.91
CA THR A 348 -11.94 24.32 -11.16
C THR A 348 -11.29 24.35 -12.54
N ARG A 349 -10.01 23.98 -12.62
CA ARG A 349 -9.26 23.88 -13.88
C ARG A 349 -8.79 22.45 -14.09
N LEU A 350 -8.68 22.03 -15.34
CA LEU A 350 -8.07 20.76 -15.73
C LEU A 350 -6.95 21.03 -16.74
N SER A 351 -5.76 20.50 -16.47
CA SER A 351 -4.73 20.26 -17.47
C SER A 351 -4.82 18.81 -17.92
N LEU A 352 -5.14 18.59 -19.19
CA LEU A 352 -5.17 17.30 -19.86
C LEU A 352 -3.89 17.17 -20.68
N GLN A 353 -3.11 16.14 -20.43
CA GLN A 353 -2.03 15.71 -21.30
C GLN A 353 -2.42 14.40 -21.99
N ALA A 354 -2.34 14.37 -23.32
CA ALA A 354 -2.48 13.16 -24.13
C ALA A 354 -1.24 13.08 -25.04
N ASP A 355 -0.36 12.12 -24.77
CA ASP A 355 1.00 12.05 -25.32
C ASP A 355 1.74 13.42 -25.17
N ASP A 356 2.19 14.00 -26.28
CA ASP A 356 2.87 15.31 -26.32
C ASP A 356 1.91 16.51 -26.35
N THR A 357 0.60 16.27 -26.34
CA THR A 357 -0.39 17.35 -26.43
C THR A 357 -0.93 17.72 -25.06
N VAL A 358 -0.75 18.97 -24.65
CA VAL A 358 -1.35 19.52 -23.42
C VAL A 358 -2.51 20.46 -23.76
N ARG A 359 -3.65 20.30 -23.09
CA ARG A 359 -4.85 21.13 -23.21
C ARG A 359 -5.35 21.55 -21.84
N ASN A 360 -5.65 22.84 -21.68
CA ASN A 360 -6.19 23.37 -20.43
C ASN A 360 -7.68 23.70 -20.58
N PHE A 361 -8.47 23.34 -19.57
CA PHE A 361 -9.90 23.59 -19.50
C PHE A 361 -10.25 24.31 -18.20
N THR A 362 -11.20 25.22 -18.26
CA THR A 362 -11.79 25.86 -17.08
C THR A 362 -13.25 25.45 -16.98
N PHE A 363 -13.64 24.89 -15.84
CA PHE A 363 -15.01 24.45 -15.62
C PHE A 363 -15.83 25.53 -14.93
N THR A 364 -16.86 26.04 -15.62
CA THR A 364 -17.75 27.12 -15.13
C THR A 364 -19.23 26.76 -15.16
N LYS A 365 -19.58 25.58 -15.69
CA LYS A 365 -20.96 25.08 -15.83
C LYS A 365 -21.12 23.73 -15.12
N ARG A 366 -22.37 23.33 -14.85
CA ARG A 366 -22.66 22.05 -14.19
C ARG A 366 -22.18 20.83 -14.97
N HIS A 367 -22.22 20.81 -16.29
CA HIS A 367 -21.84 19.64 -17.08
C HIS A 367 -20.79 19.99 -18.14
N HIS A 368 -19.75 19.17 -18.22
CA HIS A 368 -18.67 19.27 -19.20
C HIS A 368 -18.46 17.93 -19.89
N MET A 369 -18.09 18.01 -21.17
CA MET A 369 -17.75 16.84 -21.96
C MET A 369 -16.37 17.05 -22.57
N LEU A 370 -15.41 16.27 -22.11
CA LEU A 370 -14.04 16.26 -22.61
C LEU A 370 -13.92 15.16 -23.65
N ARG A 371 -13.31 15.49 -24.79
CA ARG A 371 -13.01 14.54 -25.86
C ARG A 371 -11.51 14.51 -26.07
N ILE A 372 -10.93 13.34 -25.86
CA ILE A 372 -9.49 13.11 -25.88
C ILE A 372 -9.20 12.23 -27.11
N PRO A 373 -8.50 12.75 -28.13
CA PRO A 373 -8.16 11.97 -29.30
C PRO A 373 -7.18 10.84 -28.93
N LEU A 374 -7.45 9.63 -29.42
CA LEU A 374 -6.61 8.43 -29.25
C LEU A 374 -6.14 7.91 -30.61
N LYS A 375 -4.91 7.41 -30.65
CA LYS A 375 -4.24 6.77 -31.79
C LYS A 375 -4.42 5.26 -31.71
N SER A 376 -4.56 4.61 -32.86
CA SER A 376 -4.69 3.16 -32.97
C SER A 376 -3.37 2.44 -32.75
N ASP A 377 -3.46 1.24 -32.16
CA ASP A 377 -2.37 0.25 -32.06
C ASP A 377 -1.07 0.76 -31.40
N ILE A 378 -1.19 1.82 -30.61
CA ILE A 378 -0.13 2.35 -29.76
C ILE A 378 -0.68 2.65 -28.36
N ASP A 379 0.22 2.76 -27.39
CA ASP A 379 -0.14 3.19 -26.05
C ASP A 379 -0.36 4.70 -26.02
N ASN A 380 -1.60 5.11 -25.73
CA ASN A 380 -1.94 6.50 -25.52
C ASN A 380 -1.77 6.83 -24.04
N ILE A 381 -0.91 7.79 -23.72
CA ILE A 381 -0.67 8.22 -22.34
C ILE A 381 -1.62 9.37 -22.02
N VAL A 382 -2.57 9.14 -21.10
CA VAL A 382 -3.52 10.17 -20.68
C VAL A 382 -3.25 10.58 -19.24
N ARG A 383 -3.03 11.88 -19.01
CA ARG A 383 -2.90 12.49 -17.68
C ARG A 383 -3.91 13.61 -17.49
N LEU A 384 -4.56 13.64 -16.33
CA LEU A 384 -5.55 14.61 -15.93
C LEU A 384 -5.11 15.24 -14.61
N ASN A 385 -4.86 16.55 -14.62
CA ASN A 385 -4.43 17.32 -13.46
C ASN A 385 -5.46 18.39 -13.13
N PHE A 386 -6.19 18.23 -12.03
CA PHE A 386 -7.21 19.16 -11.57
C PHE A 386 -6.66 20.16 -10.56
N PHE A 387 -6.95 21.44 -10.78
CA PHE A 387 -6.52 22.55 -9.94
C PHE A 387 -7.75 23.32 -9.40
N GLY A 388 -7.59 23.92 -8.23
CA GLY A 388 -8.68 24.62 -7.54
C GLY A 388 -9.50 23.68 -6.66
N GLY A 389 -10.83 23.77 -6.75
CA GLY A 389 -11.77 22.96 -5.96
C GLY A 389 -12.03 23.46 -4.55
N ILE A 390 -12.88 22.75 -3.81
CA ILE A 390 -13.25 23.05 -2.42
C ILE A 390 -12.81 21.89 -1.52
N ALA A 391 -12.22 22.19 -0.36
CA ALA A 391 -11.94 21.16 0.64
C ALA A 391 -13.25 20.63 1.25
N GLU A 392 -13.37 19.32 1.41
CA GLU A 392 -14.50 18.75 2.14
C GLU A 392 -14.58 19.30 3.57
N PRO A 393 -15.78 19.47 4.14
CA PRO A 393 -15.96 20.00 5.48
C PRO A 393 -15.21 19.23 6.59
N ASN A 394 -14.93 17.94 6.36
CA ASN A 394 -14.21 17.05 7.26
C ASN A 394 -12.70 16.95 6.96
N GLY A 395 -12.18 17.73 6.01
CA GLY A 395 -10.76 17.75 5.65
C GLY A 395 -10.27 16.55 4.83
N GLY A 396 -11.15 15.64 4.41
CA GLY A 396 -10.74 14.36 3.81
C GLY A 396 -10.17 14.46 2.38
N ARG A 397 -10.70 15.35 1.54
CA ARG A 397 -10.27 15.53 0.13
C ARG A 397 -10.65 16.90 -0.41
N ARG A 398 -10.11 17.27 -1.58
CA ARG A 398 -10.60 18.41 -2.38
C ARG A 398 -11.54 17.91 -3.47
N LEU A 399 -12.67 18.60 -3.60
CA LEU A 399 -13.73 18.32 -4.55
C LEU A 399 -13.55 19.19 -5.80
N TYR A 400 -13.44 18.55 -6.97
CA TYR A 400 -13.22 19.22 -8.25
C TYR A 400 -14.43 19.07 -9.19
N ALA A 401 -14.81 17.82 -9.49
CA ALA A 401 -15.92 17.42 -10.34
C ALA A 401 -16.27 15.94 -10.08
N GLN A 402 -17.47 15.50 -10.48
CA GLN A 402 -17.87 14.09 -10.49
C GLN A 402 -17.82 13.53 -11.91
N LEU A 403 -17.19 12.37 -12.09
CA LEU A 403 -17.31 11.60 -13.32
C LEU A 403 -18.69 10.93 -13.36
N THR A 404 -19.49 11.33 -14.33
CA THR A 404 -20.82 10.74 -14.57
C THR A 404 -20.76 9.58 -15.56
N GLN A 405 -19.94 9.71 -16.61
CA GLN A 405 -19.75 8.68 -17.64
C GLN A 405 -18.35 8.75 -18.25
N MET A 406 -17.83 7.58 -18.62
CA MET A 406 -16.65 7.41 -19.45
C MET A 406 -16.95 6.37 -20.52
N PHE A 407 -16.54 6.65 -21.76
CA PHE A 407 -16.63 5.70 -22.88
C PHE A 407 -15.67 6.09 -24.00
N VAL A 408 -15.41 5.15 -24.90
CA VAL A 408 -14.72 5.39 -26.19
C VAL A 408 -15.73 5.45 -27.31
N GLN A 409 -15.53 6.35 -28.28
CA GLN A 409 -16.35 6.43 -29.48
C GLN A 409 -15.48 6.65 -30.72
N PRO A 410 -15.80 6.08 -31.89
CA PRO A 410 -15.08 6.37 -33.12
C PRO A 410 -15.09 7.87 -33.45
N TYR A 411 -14.02 8.39 -34.08
CA TYR A 411 -13.98 9.78 -34.52
C TYR A 411 -15.20 10.14 -35.38
N GLY A 412 -15.79 11.31 -35.11
CA GLY A 412 -16.94 11.81 -35.89
C GLY A 412 -18.26 11.10 -35.61
N TRP A 413 -18.33 10.18 -34.63
CA TRP A 413 -19.58 9.61 -34.20
C TRP A 413 -20.44 10.68 -33.52
N ASN A 414 -21.52 11.08 -34.18
CA ASN A 414 -22.51 12.02 -33.64
C ASN A 414 -23.80 11.25 -33.35
N PRO A 415 -24.16 11.03 -32.07
CA PRO A 415 -25.39 10.30 -31.72
C PRO A 415 -26.66 11.02 -32.20
N LEU A 416 -26.58 12.32 -32.56
CA LEU A 416 -27.69 13.10 -33.11
C LEU A 416 -27.83 13.01 -34.64
N ARG A 417 -26.96 12.28 -35.35
CA ARG A 417 -27.05 12.08 -36.82
C ARG A 417 -27.88 10.87 -37.23
N ARG A 418 -28.53 10.18 -36.29
CA ARG A 418 -29.60 9.23 -36.59
C ARG A 418 -30.94 9.93 -36.48
N THR A 419 -31.33 10.59 -37.56
CA THR A 419 -32.73 10.95 -37.87
C THR A 419 -33.03 10.40 -39.25
#